data_AF-A0A0G1Z2E6-F1
#
_entry.id   AF-A0A0G1Z2E6-F1
#
_cell.length_a   1.000
_cell.length_b   1.000
_cell.length_c   1.000
_cell.angle_alpha   90.00
_cell.angle_beta   90.00
_cell.angle_gamma   90.00
#
_symmetry.space_group_name_H-M   'P 1'
#
loop_
_entity.id
_entity.type
_entity.pdbx_description
1 polymer ?
#
loop_
_entity_poly.entity_id
_entity_poly.type
_entity_poly.pdbx_seq_one_letter_code
_entity_poly.pdbx_strand_id
1 'polypeptide(L)'
;MSEKVAPWVLAEAKKHTEAEFELIDLRDWPLPFYNEPTSVTGLTKYSIPLAEKWSEKIRQGDGFLIVTPEYNHGYSAVLKNALDYLYTEWHRKPVAFVSYGGPVGGSRAVEQLRLVSIELKMVPVRESKVRTG
;
A
#
# COMPACT_ATOMS: atom_id res chain seq x y z
N MET A 1 12.84 -3.55 10.71
CA MET A 1 12.10 -2.38 11.28
C MET A 1 10.61 -2.41 10.96
N SER A 2 10.20 -2.79 9.73
CA SER A 2 8.79 -3.07 9.40
C SER A 2 8.11 -3.97 10.42
N GLU A 3 8.80 -5.04 10.84
CA GLU A 3 8.36 -6.03 11.84
C GLU A 3 8.01 -5.43 13.21
N LYS A 4 8.43 -4.20 13.51
CA LYS A 4 8.05 -3.50 14.74
C LYS A 4 7.01 -2.40 14.48
N VAL A 5 7.06 -1.74 13.32
CA VAL A 5 6.17 -0.62 13.00
C VAL A 5 4.78 -1.11 12.63
N ALA A 6 4.64 -2.11 11.75
CA ALA A 6 3.34 -2.58 11.30
C ALA A 6 2.49 -3.17 12.46
N PRO A 7 3.02 -3.98 13.38
CA PRO A 7 2.26 -4.44 14.55
C PRO A 7 1.85 -3.30 15.49
N TRP A 8 2.71 -2.29 15.68
CA TRP A 8 2.36 -1.11 16.47
C TRP A 8 1.23 -0.31 15.82
N VAL A 9 1.30 -0.08 14.50
CA VAL A 9 0.23 0.59 13.74
C VAL A 9 -1.08 -0.18 13.88
N LEU A 10 -1.06 -1.50 13.73
CA LEU A 10 -2.25 -2.33 13.90
C LEU A 10 -2.82 -2.24 15.32
N ALA A 11 -1.96 -2.28 16.34
CA ALA A 11 -2.37 -2.16 17.73
C ALA A 11 -3.00 -0.78 18.03
N GLU A 12 -2.48 0.29 17.43
CA GLU A 12 -3.08 1.63 17.54
C GLU A 12 -4.43 1.70 16.82
N ALA A 13 -4.50 1.17 15.60
CA ALA A 13 -5.71 1.15 14.80
C ALA A 13 -6.84 0.36 15.50
N LYS A 14 -6.51 -0.79 16.10
CA LYS A 14 -7.50 -1.63 16.84
C LYS A 14 -8.06 -0.98 18.12
N LYS A 15 -7.59 0.18 18.53
CA LYS A 15 -8.25 0.98 19.59
C LYS A 15 -9.54 1.64 19.10
N HIS A 16 -9.65 1.80 17.77
CA HIS A 16 -10.83 2.27 17.09
C HIS A 16 -11.77 1.10 16.82
N THR A 17 -13.04 1.23 17.19
CA THR A 17 -14.04 0.14 17.12
C THR A 17 -15.06 0.35 16.01
N GLU A 18 -15.01 1.51 15.35
CA GLU A 18 -15.83 1.90 14.22
C GLU A 18 -15.43 1.22 12.90
N ALA A 19 -14.29 0.53 12.87
CA ALA A 19 -13.77 -0.16 11.70
C ALA A 19 -13.04 -1.46 12.08
N GLU A 20 -13.01 -2.40 11.15
CA GLU A 20 -12.23 -3.62 11.26
C GLU A 20 -10.86 -3.43 10.61
N PHE A 21 -9.82 -3.96 11.26
CA PHE A 21 -8.44 -3.80 10.79
C PHE A 21 -7.77 -5.15 10.60
N GLU A 22 -7.26 -5.35 9.40
CA GLU A 22 -6.45 -6.50 9.02
C GLU A 22 -5.06 -6.04 8.57
N LEU A 23 -4.03 -6.78 8.98
CA LEU A 23 -2.67 -6.55 8.51
C LEU A 23 -2.41 -7.40 7.27
N ILE A 24 -2.08 -6.74 6.16
CA ILE A 24 -1.59 -7.38 4.94
C ILE A 24 -0.08 -7.20 4.88
N ASP A 25 0.67 -8.29 5.05
CA ASP A 25 2.12 -8.29 4.86
C ASP A 25 2.46 -8.73 3.44
N LEU A 26 3.13 -7.87 2.67
CA LEU A 26 3.50 -8.19 1.29
C LEU A 26 4.47 -9.39 1.17
N ARG A 27 5.10 -9.84 2.27
CA ARG A 27 5.88 -11.09 2.31
C ARG A 27 5.01 -12.33 2.09
N ASP A 28 3.74 -12.26 2.48
CA ASP A 28 2.77 -13.34 2.27
C ASP A 28 2.16 -13.30 0.85
N TRP A 29 2.50 -12.27 0.07
CA TRP A 29 2.06 -12.03 -1.29
C TRP A 29 3.27 -11.90 -2.23
N PRO A 30 3.99 -13.00 -2.52
CA PRO A 30 5.19 -13.00 -3.36
C PRO A 30 4.83 -12.82 -4.84
N LEU A 31 4.26 -11.66 -5.17
CA LEU A 31 3.91 -11.28 -6.53
C LEU A 31 5.19 -11.24 -7.38
N PRO A 32 5.25 -11.95 -8.52
CA PRO A 32 6.36 -11.79 -9.45
C PRO A 32 6.41 -10.34 -9.94
N PHE A 33 7.49 -9.90 -10.59
CA PHE A 33 7.46 -8.56 -11.18
C PHE A 33 6.37 -8.46 -12.24
N TYR A 34 5.62 -7.37 -12.21
CA TYR A 34 4.53 -7.12 -13.14
C TYR A 34 4.95 -7.38 -14.59
N ASN A 35 4.24 -8.29 -15.25
CA ASN A 35 4.54 -8.77 -16.59
C ASN A 35 3.28 -9.06 -17.42
N GLU A 36 2.15 -8.46 -17.06
CA GLU A 36 0.91 -8.61 -17.82
C GLU A 36 1.07 -8.02 -19.23
N PRO A 37 0.48 -8.63 -20.26
CA PRO A 37 0.71 -8.27 -21.67
C PRO A 37 0.09 -6.90 -22.06
N THR A 38 -0.80 -6.38 -21.23
CA THR A 38 -1.51 -5.11 -21.42
C THR A 38 -1.43 -4.27 -20.16
N SER A 39 -1.62 -2.95 -20.28
CA SER A 39 -1.71 -2.05 -19.14
C SER A 39 -2.85 -2.45 -18.20
N VAL A 40 -2.62 -2.33 -16.89
CA VAL A 40 -3.63 -2.59 -15.84
C VAL A 40 -4.93 -1.82 -16.02
N THR A 41 -4.89 -0.67 -16.68
CA THR A 41 -6.08 0.15 -16.93
C THR A 41 -7.09 -0.51 -17.89
N GLY A 42 -6.65 -1.47 -18.70
CA GLY A 42 -7.47 -2.24 -19.64
C GLY A 42 -7.59 -3.72 -19.31
N LEU A 43 -7.04 -4.17 -18.18
CA LEU A 43 -7.13 -5.58 -17.78
C LEU A 43 -8.53 -5.91 -17.28
N THR A 44 -9.13 -6.94 -17.87
CA THR A 44 -10.36 -7.56 -17.37
C THR A 44 -10.10 -8.87 -16.62
N LYS A 45 -8.88 -9.40 -16.73
CA LYS A 45 -8.44 -10.64 -16.08
C LYS A 45 -6.93 -10.61 -15.90
N TYR A 46 -6.44 -11.19 -14.80
CA TYR A 46 -5.02 -11.35 -14.53
C TYR A 46 -4.51 -12.69 -15.09
N SER A 47 -3.29 -12.71 -15.63
CA SER A 47 -2.71 -13.92 -16.22
C SER A 47 -2.20 -14.90 -15.18
N ILE A 48 -1.88 -14.41 -13.97
CA ILE A 48 -1.37 -15.25 -12.87
C ILE A 48 -2.42 -15.42 -11.75
N PRO A 49 -2.62 -16.66 -11.23
CA PRO A 49 -3.59 -16.91 -10.16
C PRO A 49 -3.34 -16.11 -8.87
N LEU A 50 -2.08 -15.79 -8.56
CA LEU A 50 -1.76 -15.01 -7.37
C LEU A 50 -2.21 -13.55 -7.50
N ALA A 51 -2.16 -12.96 -8.70
CA ALA A 51 -2.67 -11.62 -8.95
C ALA A 51 -4.20 -11.58 -8.88
N GLU A 52 -4.90 -12.62 -9.33
CA GLU A 52 -6.35 -12.75 -9.12
C GLU A 52 -6.70 -12.77 -7.63
N LYS A 53 -5.98 -13.56 -6.81
CA LYS A 53 -6.16 -13.57 -5.34
C LYS A 53 -5.82 -12.22 -4.71
N TRP A 54 -4.77 -11.56 -5.19
CA TRP A 54 -4.37 -10.23 -4.71
C TRP A 54 -5.46 -9.20 -5.00
N SER A 55 -5.99 -9.24 -6.21
CA SER A 55 -7.12 -8.44 -6.66
C SER A 55 -8.37 -8.66 -5.79
N GLU A 56 -8.73 -9.91 -5.51
CA GLU A 56 -9.82 -10.25 -4.57
C GLU A 56 -9.56 -9.72 -3.18
N LYS A 57 -8.32 -9.85 -2.69
CA LYS A 57 -7.96 -9.37 -1.36
C LYS A 57 -8.10 -7.86 -1.24
N ILE A 58 -7.55 -7.13 -2.19
CA ILE A 58 -7.61 -5.66 -2.21
C ILE A 58 -9.05 -5.17 -2.39
N ARG A 59 -9.91 -5.89 -3.13
CA ARG A 59 -11.33 -5.55 -3.22
C ARG A 59 -12.05 -5.51 -1.88
N GLN A 60 -11.69 -6.39 -0.93
CA GLN A 60 -12.33 -6.48 0.39
C GLN A 60 -12.12 -5.24 1.27
N GLY A 61 -11.02 -4.51 1.08
CA GLY A 61 -10.72 -3.34 1.91
C GLY A 61 -11.46 -2.09 1.43
N ASP A 62 -12.18 -1.42 2.33
CA ASP A 62 -12.82 -0.12 2.04
C ASP A 62 -11.85 1.06 2.10
N GLY A 63 -10.66 0.86 2.68
CA GLY A 63 -9.61 1.86 2.80
C GLY A 63 -8.27 1.23 3.20
N PHE A 64 -7.18 1.99 3.04
CA PHE A 64 -5.84 1.47 3.27
C PHE A 64 -4.98 2.39 4.14
N LEU A 65 -4.22 1.76 5.05
CA LEU A 65 -3.14 2.41 5.77
C LEU A 65 -1.82 1.79 5.33
N ILE A 66 -1.11 2.47 4.44
CA ILE A 66 0.15 1.99 3.87
C ILE A 66 1.28 2.27 4.86
N VAL A 67 1.90 1.20 5.37
CA VAL A 67 3.09 1.27 6.23
C VAL A 67 4.32 1.02 5.38
N THR A 68 5.20 2.03 5.22
CA THR A 68 6.35 1.92 4.31
C THR A 68 7.67 2.41 4.95
N PRO A 69 8.79 1.71 4.71
CA PRO A 69 10.10 2.34 4.86
C PRO A 69 10.34 3.37 3.74
N GLU A 70 11.29 4.29 3.98
CA GLU A 70 12.01 4.98 2.90
C GLU A 70 13.34 4.27 2.62
N TYR A 71 13.49 3.80 1.39
CA TYR A 71 14.71 3.24 0.85
C TYR A 71 15.15 4.06 -0.36
N ASN A 72 16.39 4.56 -0.32
CA ASN A 72 17.00 5.32 -1.42
C ASN A 72 16.08 6.42 -1.98
N HIS A 73 15.52 7.24 -1.09
CA HIS A 73 14.64 8.36 -1.46
C HIS A 73 13.25 7.97 -1.99
N GLY A 74 12.80 6.72 -1.81
CA GLY A 74 11.48 6.27 -2.24
C GLY A 74 10.90 5.18 -1.34
N TYR A 75 9.68 4.73 -1.66
CA TYR A 75 9.08 3.55 -1.04
C TYR A 75 9.64 2.26 -1.66
N SER A 76 9.35 1.11 -1.06
CA SER A 76 9.95 -0.16 -1.49
C SER A 76 9.46 -0.60 -2.88
N ALA A 77 10.36 -1.23 -3.64
CA ALA A 77 10.02 -1.82 -4.95
C ALA A 77 8.90 -2.88 -4.82
N VAL A 78 8.87 -3.63 -3.71
CA VAL A 78 7.82 -4.61 -3.42
C VAL A 78 6.45 -3.94 -3.29
N LEU A 79 6.38 -2.79 -2.59
CA LEU A 79 5.14 -2.03 -2.49
C LEU A 79 4.72 -1.44 -3.84
N LYS A 80 5.67 -0.94 -4.64
CA LYS A 80 5.37 -0.47 -6.00
C LYS A 80 4.77 -1.58 -6.86
N ASN A 81 5.42 -2.74 -6.86
CA ASN A 81 4.96 -3.89 -7.62
C ASN A 81 3.53 -4.28 -7.20
N ALA A 82 3.26 -4.39 -5.90
CA ALA A 82 1.93 -4.73 -5.39
C ALA A 82 0.83 -3.73 -5.80
N LEU A 83 1.16 -2.43 -5.84
CA LEU A 83 0.25 -1.39 -6.32
C LEU A 83 0.03 -1.49 -7.84
N ASP A 84 1.11 -1.70 -8.61
CA ASP A 84 1.10 -1.75 -10.08
C ASP A 84 0.35 -2.94 -10.66
N TYR A 85 0.15 -4.00 -9.88
CA TYR A 85 -0.64 -5.14 -10.35
C TYR A 85 -2.11 -4.83 -10.57
N LEU A 86 -2.65 -3.83 -9.89
CA LEU A 86 -4.09 -3.56 -9.88
C LEU A 86 -4.37 -2.11 -10.25
N TYR A 87 -5.59 -1.81 -10.67
CA TYR A 87 -5.99 -0.44 -10.99
C TYR A 87 -7.37 -0.13 -10.44
N THR A 88 -8.39 -0.80 -10.97
CA THR A 88 -9.80 -0.54 -10.60
C THR A 88 -10.10 -0.85 -9.14
N GLU A 89 -9.38 -1.79 -8.55
CA GLU A 89 -9.53 -2.25 -7.18
C GLU A 89 -9.17 -1.17 -6.15
N TRP A 90 -8.35 -0.20 -6.53
CA TRP A 90 -7.92 0.93 -5.71
C TRP A 90 -8.88 2.12 -5.79
N HIS A 91 -9.73 2.18 -6.82
CA HIS A 91 -10.53 3.36 -7.13
C HIS A 91 -11.37 3.82 -5.94
N ARG A 92 -11.29 5.13 -5.67
CA ARG A 92 -12.07 5.88 -4.69
C ARG A 92 -11.88 5.44 -3.24
N LYS A 93 -10.92 4.55 -2.97
CA LYS A 93 -10.62 4.10 -1.62
C LYS A 93 -9.77 5.14 -0.89
N PRO A 94 -10.13 5.56 0.33
CA PRO A 94 -9.28 6.40 1.15
C PRO A 94 -7.95 5.69 1.44
N VAL A 95 -6.86 6.46 1.42
CA VAL A 95 -5.53 5.96 1.75
C VAL A 95 -4.78 6.91 2.68
N ALA A 96 -4.16 6.34 3.71
CA ALA A 96 -3.30 7.02 4.66
C ALA A 96 -1.92 6.36 4.69
N PHE A 97 -0.92 7.08 5.20
CA PHE A 97 0.47 6.62 5.20
C PHE A 97 1.09 6.70 6.58
N VAL A 98 1.85 5.65 6.93
CA VAL A 98 2.80 5.64 8.04
C VAL A 98 4.17 5.31 7.48
N SER A 99 5.10 6.26 7.54
CA SER A 99 6.45 6.08 7.05
C SER A 99 7.48 6.09 8.15
N TYR A 100 8.62 5.45 7.88
CA TYR A 100 9.79 5.47 8.73
C TYR A 100 11.08 5.35 7.91
N GLY A 101 12.21 5.74 8.50
CA GLY A 101 13.53 5.61 7.90
C GLY A 101 14.12 6.94 7.41
N GLY A 102 15.44 6.96 7.28
CA GLY A 102 16.20 8.17 6.93
C GLY A 102 16.07 9.32 7.95
N PRO A 103 16.76 10.45 7.72
CA PRO A 103 16.74 11.60 8.62
C PRO A 103 15.38 12.32 8.71
N VAL A 104 14.52 12.16 7.70
CA VAL A 104 13.22 12.83 7.59
C VAL A 104 12.03 11.89 7.87
N GLY A 105 12.29 10.72 8.46
CA GLY A 105 11.24 9.76 8.86
C GLY A 105 10.42 9.19 7.69
N GLY A 106 10.98 9.20 6.49
CA GLY A 106 10.39 8.61 5.30
C GLY A 106 9.41 9.50 4.54
N SER A 107 9.46 10.83 4.74
CA SER A 107 8.56 11.78 4.08
C SER A 107 8.61 11.69 2.55
N ARG A 108 9.77 11.38 1.95
CA ARG A 108 9.88 11.29 0.48
C ARG A 108 9.18 10.06 -0.08
N ALA A 109 9.21 8.95 0.67
CA ALA A 109 8.42 7.78 0.33
C ALA A 109 6.92 8.13 0.29
N VAL A 110 6.43 8.93 1.25
CA VAL A 110 5.04 9.40 1.28
C VAL A 110 4.75 10.35 0.12
N GLU A 111 5.63 11.30 -0.18
CA GLU A 111 5.46 12.23 -1.31
C GLU A 111 5.30 11.48 -2.64
N GLN A 112 6.13 10.48 -2.91
CA GLN A 112 5.99 9.66 -4.11
C GLN A 112 4.73 8.79 -4.08
N LEU A 113 4.37 8.20 -2.94
CA LEU A 113 3.15 7.40 -2.81
C LEU A 113 1.89 8.23 -3.04
N ARG A 114 1.89 9.52 -2.68
CA ARG A 114 0.75 10.41 -2.97
C ARG A 114 0.53 10.55 -4.48
N LEU A 115 1.59 10.70 -5.28
CA LEU A 115 1.48 10.76 -6.74
C LEU A 115 0.90 9.46 -7.31
N VAL A 116 1.43 8.31 -6.87
CA VAL A 116 0.90 7.00 -7.30
C VAL A 116 -0.55 6.81 -6.87
N SER A 117 -0.91 7.24 -5.66
CA SER A 117 -2.26 7.11 -5.14
C SER A 117 -3.28 7.91 -5.96
N ILE A 118 -2.90 9.10 -6.43
CA ILE A 118 -3.73 9.91 -7.33
C ILE A 118 -3.93 9.22 -8.68
N GLU A 119 -2.87 8.65 -9.26
CA GLU A 119 -2.97 7.91 -10.53
C GLU A 119 -3.89 6.69 -10.41
N LEU A 120 -3.79 5.96 -9.31
CA LEU A 120 -4.66 4.82 -8.98
C LEU A 120 -6.07 5.24 -8.50
N LYS A 121 -6.40 6.52 -8.57
CA LYS A 121 -7.69 7.12 -8.17
C LYS A 121 -8.09 6.85 -6.72
N MET A 122 -7.13 6.61 -5.84
CA MET A 122 -7.36 6.60 -4.39
C MET A 122 -7.60 8.03 -3.87
N VAL A 123 -8.09 8.13 -2.63
CA VAL A 123 -8.33 9.42 -1.94
C VAL A 123 -7.33 9.57 -0.79
N PRO A 124 -6.14 10.17 -1.02
CA PRO A 124 -5.15 10.30 0.03
C PRO A 124 -5.61 11.30 1.10
N VAL A 125 -5.58 10.89 2.37
CA VAL A 125 -5.88 11.80 3.48
C VAL A 125 -4.77 12.83 3.66
N ARG A 126 -5.13 14.02 4.16
CA ARG A 126 -4.19 15.15 4.28
C ARG A 126 -3.08 14.83 5.28
N GLU A 127 -3.43 14.34 6.46
CA GLU A 127 -2.45 14.06 7.53
C GLU A 127 -1.81 12.68 7.36
N SER A 128 -0.51 12.59 7.62
CA SER A 128 0.21 11.31 7.64
C SER A 128 1.17 11.31 8.83
N LYS A 129 1.25 10.18 9.54
CA LYS A 129 2.12 10.08 10.72
C LYS A 129 3.50 9.61 10.28
N VAL A 130 4.50 10.42 10.61
CA VAL A 130 5.92 10.10 10.45
C VAL A 130 6.47 9.71 11.81
N ARG A 131 7.08 8.52 11.92
CA ARG A 131 7.82 8.14 13.14
C ARG A 131 9.29 8.53 12.97
N THR A 132 9.69 9.61 13.62
CA THR A 132 11.10 9.86 13.93
C THR A 132 11.51 8.90 15.06
N GLY A 133 12.70 8.31 14.96
CA GLY A 133 13.23 7.33 15.91
C GLY A 133 13.22 7.80 17.35
#